data_AF-A0A2L0FBW5-F1
#
_entry.id   AF-A0A2L0FBW5-F1
#
_cell.length_a   1.000
_cell.length_b   1.000
_cell.length_c   1.000
_cell.angle_alpha   90.00
_cell.angle_beta   90.00
_cell.angle_gamma   90.00
#
_symmetry.space_group_name_H-M   'P 1'
#
loop_
_entity.id
_entity.type
_entity.pdbx_description
1 polymer ?
#
loop_
_entity_poly.entity_id
_entity_poly.type
_entity_poly.pdbx_seq_one_letter_code
_entity_poly.pdbx_strand_id
1 'polypeptide(L)' 'MRGPKPPKLIEGEDYYLEGGRLVFTEAYHLKRGYCCNSKCRHCPYREEAPATQPVPVTAPRIKLL' A
#
# COMPACT_ATOMS: atom_id res chain seq x y z
N MET A 1 -24.28 4.84 -0.38
CA MET A 1 -23.53 4.19 -1.48
C MET A 1 -22.33 3.46 -0.87
N ARG A 2 -22.20 2.14 -1.05
CA ARG A 2 -20.97 1.42 -0.65
C ARG A 2 -19.89 1.75 -1.70
N GLY A 3 -18.78 2.33 -1.27
CA GLY A 3 -17.65 2.62 -2.15
C GLY A 3 -17.05 1.36 -2.78
N PRO A 4 -16.08 1.51 -3.71
CA PRO A 4 -15.41 0.37 -4.33
C PRO A 4 -14.83 -0.56 -3.26
N LYS A 5 -15.03 -1.87 -3.46
CA LYS A 5 -14.51 -2.89 -2.55
C LYS A 5 -12.98 -2.77 -2.51
N PRO A 6 -12.35 -2.71 -1.31
CA PRO A 6 -10.91 -2.67 -1.23
C PRO A 6 -10.29 -3.92 -1.88
N PRO A 7 -9.08 -3.80 -2.44
CA PRO A 7 -8.37 -4.94 -3.01
C PRO A 7 -8.19 -6.04 -1.96
N LYS A 8 -8.15 -7.29 -2.44
CA LYS A 8 -7.94 -8.46 -1.58
C LYS A 8 -6.51 -8.41 -1.01
N LEU A 9 -6.38 -8.57 0.30
CA LEU A 9 -5.10 -8.65 0.99
C LEU A 9 -4.48 -10.04 0.81
N ILE A 10 -3.17 -10.08 0.61
CA ILE A 10 -2.36 -11.30 0.46
C ILE A 10 -1.46 -11.44 1.69
N GLU A 11 -1.61 -12.53 2.43
CA GLU A 11 -0.73 -12.85 3.56
C GLU A 11 0.69 -13.17 3.06
N GLY A 12 1.71 -12.65 3.75
CA GLY A 12 3.12 -12.72 3.35
C GLY A 12 3.55 -11.58 2.42
N GLU A 13 2.61 -10.93 1.71
CA GLU A 13 2.90 -9.80 0.83
C GLU A 13 2.41 -8.48 1.43
N ASP A 14 1.11 -8.37 1.73
CA ASP A 14 0.46 -7.16 2.26
C ASP A 14 0.50 -7.10 3.79
N TYR A 15 0.45 -8.26 4.44
CA TYR A 15 0.47 -8.36 5.89
C TYR A 15 1.03 -9.71 6.35
N TYR A 16 1.38 -9.79 7.62
CA TYR A 16 1.62 -11.04 8.33
C TYR A 16 1.05 -10.95 9.75
N LEU A 17 0.88 -12.10 10.41
CA LEU A 17 0.47 -12.17 11.81
C LEU A 17 1.69 -12.25 12.73
N GLU A 18 1.77 -11.33 13.68
CA GLU A 18 2.82 -11.29 14.71
C GLU A 18 2.17 -11.21 16.09
N GLY A 19 2.27 -12.28 16.88
CA GLY A 19 1.67 -12.34 18.21
C GLY A 19 0.16 -12.07 18.21
N GLY A 20 -0.56 -12.63 17.23
CA GLY A 20 -2.01 -12.44 17.07
C GLY A 20 -2.44 -11.07 16.53
N ARG A 21 -1.49 -10.21 16.14
CA ARG A 21 -1.76 -8.90 15.55
C ARG A 21 -1.46 -8.92 14.06
N LEU A 22 -2.32 -8.25 13.29
CA LEU A 22 -2.11 -8.04 11.86
C LEU A 22 -1.11 -6.90 11.66
N VAL A 23 0.02 -7.20 11.02
CA VAL A 23 1.09 -6.25 10.74
C VAL A 23 1.17 -6.04 9.23
N PHE A 24 0.86 -4.81 8.79
CA PHE A 24 0.95 -4.44 7.38
C PHE A 24 2.39 -4.20 6.96
N THR A 25 2.73 -4.67 5.76
CA THR A 25 4.05 -4.51 5.14
C THR A 25 4.16 -3.18 4.39
N GLU A 26 5.36 -2.89 3.92
CA GLU A 26 5.63 -1.79 3.01
C GLU A 26 4.81 -1.90 1.70
N ALA A 27 4.68 -3.10 1.13
CA ALA A 27 3.94 -3.35 -0.10
C ALA A 27 2.47 -2.93 0.03
N TYR A 28 1.84 -3.21 1.18
CA TYR A 28 0.49 -2.74 1.45
C TYR A 28 0.40 -1.21 1.48
N HIS A 29 1.37 -0.55 2.12
CA HIS A 29 1.40 0.92 2.18
C HIS A 29 1.65 1.57 0.81
N LEU A 30 2.41 0.92 -0.08
CA LEU A 30 2.57 1.33 -1.48
C LEU A 30 1.28 1.14 -2.28
N LYS A 31 0.61 -0.02 -2.19
CA LYS A 31 -0.68 -0.29 -2.85
C LYS A 31 -1.77 0.70 -2.41
N ARG A 32 -1.73 1.13 -1.16
CA ARG A 32 -2.62 2.16 -0.61
C ARG A 32 -2.38 3.54 -1.25
N GLY A 33 -1.15 3.81 -1.68
CA GLY A 33 -0.79 5.02 -2.44
C GLY A 33 -0.70 6.31 -1.62
N TYR A 34 -0.82 6.29 -0.29
CA TYR A 34 -0.64 7.48 0.54
C TYR A 34 -0.21 7.18 1.99
N CYS A 35 0.51 8.13 2.58
CA CYS A 35 0.87 8.12 4.00
C CYS A 35 -0.32 8.53 4.88
N CYS A 36 -0.67 7.75 5.91
CA CYS A 36 -1.69 8.13 6.90
C CYS A 36 -1.16 8.93 8.10
N ASN A 37 0.14 9.21 8.17
CA ASN A 37 0.78 9.86 9.33
C ASN A 37 0.59 9.13 10.67
N SER A 38 0.19 7.85 10.66
CA SER A 38 -0.02 7.04 11.87
C SER A 38 1.25 6.41 12.43
N LYS A 39 2.43 6.81 11.94
CA LYS A 39 3.73 6.27 12.38
C LYS A 39 3.78 4.72 12.33
N CYS A 40 3.32 4.12 11.22
CA CYS A 40 3.36 2.67 10.96
C CYS A 40 4.79 2.13 10.76
N ARG A 41 5.19 1.06 11.46
CA ARG A 41 6.56 0.51 11.44
C ARG A 41 7.16 0.30 10.04
N HIS A 42 6.34 -0.13 9.08
CA HIS A 42 6.76 -0.43 7.69
C HIS A 42 6.37 0.67 6.69
N CYS A 43 6.25 1.93 7.13
CA CYS A 43 5.83 3.02 6.25
C CYS A 43 6.95 3.42 5.26
N PRO A 44 6.73 3.31 3.94
CA PRO A 44 7.73 3.68 2.92
C PRO A 44 7.94 5.18 2.78
N TYR A 45 7.03 6.00 3.31
CA TYR A 45 7.03 7.46 3.10
C TYR A 45 7.81 8.24 4.19
N ARG A 46 8.58 7.54 5.03
CA ARG A 46 9.44 8.16 6.05
C ARG A 46 10.76 8.58 5.40
N GLU A 47 11.41 9.60 5.94
CA GLU A 47 12.53 10.35 5.33
C GLU A 47 13.85 9.58 5.14
N GLU A 48 13.85 8.24 5.12
CA GLU A 48 15.07 7.40 5.02
C GLU A 48 15.04 6.42 3.82
N ALA A 49 14.21 6.69 2.79
CA ALA A 49 14.32 5.99 1.51
C ALA A 49 14.99 6.93 0.48
N PRO A 50 16.15 6.57 -0.11
CA PRO A 50 16.75 7.36 -1.18
C PRO A 50 15.76 7.42 -2.34
N ALA A 51 15.31 8.64 -2.64
CA ALA A 51 14.47 8.94 -3.78
C ALA A 51 15.20 8.54 -5.07
N THR A 52 14.86 7.39 -5.64
CA THR A 52 15.01 7.09 -7.07
C THR A 52 14.39 5.72 -7.30
N GLN A 53 13.08 5.67 -7.54
CA GLN A 53 12.51 5.39 -8.86
C GLN A 53 11.02 5.76 -8.80
N PRO A 54 10.47 6.53 -9.75
CA PRO A 54 9.04 6.73 -9.83
C PRO A 54 8.39 5.38 -10.15
N VAL A 55 7.59 4.84 -9.23
CA VAL A 55 6.74 3.68 -9.54
C VAL A 55 5.76 4.11 -10.64
N PRO A 56 5.80 3.54 -11.86
CA PRO A 56 4.83 3.89 -12.88
C PRO A 56 3.49 3.29 -12.47
N VAL A 57 2.61 4.12 -11.89
CA VAL A 57 1.20 3.78 -11.71
C VAL A 57 0.51 3.81 -13.08
N THR A 58 0.73 2.76 -13.88
CA THR A 58 -0.03 2.55 -15.13
C THR A 58 -1.45 2.14 -14.78
N ALA A 59 -2.31 3.11 -14.47
CA ALA A 59 -3.74 2.91 -14.53
C ALA A 59 -4.14 2.68 -16.00
N PRO A 60 -4.92 1.62 -16.33
CA PRO A 60 -5.34 1.40 -17.70
C PRO A 60 -6.29 2.54 -18.10
N ARG A 61 -5.93 3.28 -19.15
CA ARG A 61 -6.82 4.28 -19.77
C ARG A 61 -7.99 3.53 -20.40
N ILE A 62 -9.07 3.35 -19.64
CA ILE A 62 -10.35 2.90 -20.18
C ILE A 62 -10.77 3.95 -21.21
N LYS A 63 -10.68 3.57 -22.49
CA LYS A 63 -11.11 4.38 -23.62
C LYS A 63 -12.63 4.27 -23.67
N LEU A 64 -13.32 5.24 -23.07
CA LEU A 64 -14.77 5.35 -23.17
C LEU A 64 -15.11 5.77 -24.61
N LEU A 65 -15.58 4.80 -25.40
CA LEU A 65 -16.24 5.01 -26.69
C LEU A 65 -17.62 5.62 -26.48
#